data_AF-A0A7I7TF01-F1
#
_entry.id   AF-A0A7I7TF01-F1
#
_cell.length_a   1.000
_cell.length_b   1.000
_cell.length_c   1.000
_cell.angle_alpha   90.00
_cell.angle_beta   90.00
_cell.angle_gamma   90.00
#
_symmetry.space_group_name_H-M   'P 1'
#
loop_
_entity.id
_entity.type
_entity.pdbx_description
1 polymer ?
#
loop_
_entity_poly.entity_id
_entity_poly.type
_entity_poly.pdbx_seq_one_letter_code
_entity_poly.pdbx_strand_id
1 'polypeptide(L)'
;MLTARVETQTDLLVMARAAYRGGDFETSYAAFSRAGSVGPLAIDDLDAMAFAAAMLGHSREAMRVGELVYVRLTRTDPNAAAGKAVELGSAWLSRGEWAIGQSWIRRARGLLAGAPESPTLVRLTYLETVVAVLSEDVDLAAERSAVLQQMSLARKSTAVAGEAYYQLGEVRRRRGDVDGAFAAYARAHDLGVAPQPGEALLRCALGDVDTARAEVRAAIEAADRADLPRLLRGAVQIALAGGDLDEADRYLGELESVGAVDDLLRGAVLLGQGHYREALAVLQAALRRSGYEGAEVYEWMAQARRGLGTASSGR
;
A
#
# COMPACT_ATOMS: atom_id res chain seq x y z
N MET A 1 -17.09 -39.33 -28.91
CA MET A 1 -15.75 -38.73 -29.02
C MET A 1 -15.92 -37.22 -29.15
N LEU A 2 -15.71 -36.46 -28.07
CA LEU A 2 -15.59 -35.00 -28.16
C LEU A 2 -14.17 -34.70 -28.67
N THR A 3 -14.05 -34.18 -29.89
CA THR A 3 -12.81 -33.62 -30.40
C THR A 3 -12.48 -32.36 -29.59
N ALA A 4 -11.50 -32.45 -28.68
CA ALA A 4 -10.91 -31.29 -28.04
C ALA A 4 -10.28 -30.41 -29.12
N ARG A 5 -10.86 -29.23 -29.36
CA ARG A 5 -10.29 -28.24 -30.27
C ARG A 5 -8.94 -27.81 -29.71
N VAL A 6 -7.85 -28.13 -30.41
CA VAL A 6 -6.52 -27.63 -30.06
C VAL A 6 -6.54 -26.13 -30.33
N GLU A 7 -6.53 -25.33 -29.27
CA GLU A 7 -6.44 -23.88 -29.36
C GLU A 7 -5.12 -23.49 -30.02
N THR A 8 -5.18 -22.65 -31.05
CA THR A 8 -3.96 -22.17 -31.72
C THR A 8 -3.25 -21.13 -30.85
N GLN A 9 -1.96 -20.87 -31.10
CA GLN A 9 -1.23 -19.82 -30.37
C GLN A 9 -1.94 -18.47 -30.48
N THR A 10 -2.50 -18.15 -31.65
CA THR A 10 -3.26 -16.92 -31.90
C THR A 10 -4.52 -16.85 -31.04
N ASP A 11 -5.28 -17.94 -30.93
CA ASP A 11 -6.48 -17.98 -30.09
C ASP A 11 -6.13 -17.72 -28.61
N LEU A 12 -5.03 -18.33 -28.14
CA LEU A 12 -4.53 -18.14 -26.78
C LEU A 12 -4.09 -16.69 -26.52
N LEU A 13 -3.41 -16.04 -27.47
CA LEU A 13 -3.00 -14.64 -27.34
C LEU A 13 -4.19 -13.68 -27.30
N VAL A 14 -5.21 -13.91 -28.13
CA VAL A 14 -6.44 -13.09 -28.12
C VAL A 14 -7.13 -13.19 -26.77
N MET A 15 -7.29 -14.41 -26.24
CA MET A 15 -7.85 -14.65 -24.92
C MET A 15 -7.02 -13.98 -23.83
N ALA A 16 -5.69 -14.15 -23.84
CA ALA A 16 -4.79 -13.61 -22.84
C ALA A 16 -4.87 -12.07 -22.75
N ARG A 17 -4.88 -11.39 -23.89
CA ARG A 17 -4.97 -9.93 -23.99
C ARG A 17 -6.35 -9.39 -23.63
N ALA A 18 -7.42 -10.12 -23.94
CA ALA A 18 -8.77 -9.72 -23.53
C ALA A 18 -8.92 -9.83 -22.01
N ALA A 19 -8.49 -10.95 -21.42
CA ALA A 19 -8.49 -11.16 -19.97
C ALA A 19 -7.63 -10.12 -19.24
N TYR A 20 -6.43 -9.81 -19.76
CA TYR A 20 -5.55 -8.78 -19.20
C TYR A 20 -6.24 -7.41 -19.11
N ARG A 21 -6.88 -6.96 -20.21
CA ARG A 21 -7.62 -5.69 -20.23
C ARG A 21 -8.84 -5.68 -19.32
N GLY A 22 -9.45 -6.85 -19.09
CA GLY A 22 -10.56 -7.03 -18.17
C GLY A 22 -10.16 -7.18 -16.69
N GLY A 23 -8.86 -7.24 -16.38
CA GLY A 23 -8.36 -7.47 -15.01
C GLY A 23 -8.46 -8.93 -14.54
N ASP A 24 -8.83 -9.87 -15.41
CA ASP A 24 -8.82 -11.30 -15.13
C ASP A 24 -7.39 -11.84 -15.31
N PHE A 25 -6.57 -11.62 -14.29
CA PHE A 25 -5.15 -11.99 -14.31
C PHE A 25 -4.93 -13.50 -14.30
N GLU A 26 -5.84 -14.28 -13.72
CA GLU A 26 -5.76 -15.74 -13.69
C GLU A 26 -5.88 -16.32 -15.10
N THR A 27 -6.95 -15.94 -15.82
CA THR A 27 -7.13 -16.35 -17.22
C THR A 27 -6.03 -15.81 -18.12
N SER A 28 -5.64 -14.54 -17.92
CA SER A 28 -4.59 -13.91 -18.73
C SER A 28 -3.26 -14.65 -18.62
N TYR A 29 -2.80 -14.91 -17.40
CA TYR A 29 -1.54 -15.59 -17.13
C TYR A 29 -1.56 -17.04 -17.65
N ALA A 30 -2.65 -17.78 -17.43
CA ALA A 30 -2.78 -19.15 -17.93
C ALA A 30 -2.73 -19.20 -19.47
N ALA A 31 -3.39 -18.26 -20.13
CA ALA A 31 -3.43 -18.14 -21.59
C ALA A 31 -2.05 -17.77 -22.17
N PHE A 32 -1.35 -16.77 -21.60
CA PHE A 32 0.01 -16.41 -22.02
C PHE A 32 1.00 -17.56 -21.79
N SER A 33 0.92 -18.26 -20.67
CA SER A 33 1.78 -19.42 -20.37
C SER A 33 1.62 -20.53 -21.41
N ARG A 34 0.38 -20.85 -21.79
CA ARG A 34 0.09 -21.82 -22.86
C ARG A 34 0.57 -21.31 -24.22
N ALA A 35 0.33 -20.05 -24.56
CA ALA A 35 0.81 -19.46 -25.81
C ALA A 35 2.35 -19.50 -25.92
N GLY A 36 3.06 -19.26 -24.82
CA GLY A 36 4.51 -19.35 -24.73
C GLY A 36 5.08 -20.75 -24.89
N SER A 37 4.30 -21.79 -24.54
CA SER A 37 4.68 -23.19 -24.80
C SER A 37 4.56 -23.59 -26.27
N VAL A 38 3.75 -22.88 -27.05
CA VAL A 38 3.56 -23.11 -28.49
C VAL A 38 4.58 -22.34 -29.32
N GLY A 39 4.97 -21.13 -28.90
CA GLY A 39 5.95 -20.31 -29.61
C GLY A 39 6.36 -19.06 -28.84
N PRO A 40 7.33 -18.29 -29.38
CA PRO A 40 7.82 -17.08 -28.71
C PRO A 40 6.73 -16.02 -28.60
N LEU A 41 6.69 -15.34 -27.46
CA LEU A 41 5.80 -14.21 -27.20
C LEU A 41 6.47 -12.88 -27.61
N ALA A 42 5.65 -11.93 -28.06
CA ALA A 42 6.05 -10.54 -28.29
C ALA A 42 6.42 -9.86 -26.96
N ILE A 43 7.17 -8.75 -27.04
CA ILE A 43 7.59 -8.01 -25.83
C ILE A 43 6.38 -7.57 -25.00
N ASP A 44 5.36 -7.01 -25.64
CA ASP A 44 4.14 -6.54 -24.95
C ASP A 44 3.37 -7.70 -24.28
N ASP A 45 3.35 -8.88 -24.90
CA ASP A 45 2.71 -10.07 -24.34
C ASP A 45 3.50 -10.62 -23.15
N LEU A 46 4.84 -10.63 -23.23
CA LEU A 46 5.70 -10.98 -22.10
C LEU A 46 5.51 -9.98 -20.95
N ASP A 47 5.35 -8.70 -21.25
CA ASP A 47 5.17 -7.68 -20.24
C ASP A 47 3.84 -7.83 -19.50
N ALA A 48 2.76 -8.03 -20.26
CA ALA A 48 1.44 -8.33 -19.71
C ALA A 48 1.45 -9.64 -18.90
N MET A 49 2.16 -10.67 -19.37
CA MET A 49 2.33 -11.93 -18.64
C MET A 49 3.08 -11.73 -17.32
N ALA A 50 4.17 -10.96 -17.31
CA ALA A 50 4.93 -10.66 -16.10
C ALA A 50 4.07 -9.90 -15.07
N PHE A 51 3.28 -8.94 -15.52
CA PHE A 51 2.35 -8.20 -14.66
C PHE A 51 1.26 -9.12 -14.09
N ALA A 52 0.62 -9.95 -14.93
CA ALA A 52 -0.39 -10.90 -14.46
C ALA A 52 0.18 -11.90 -13.45
N ALA A 53 1.40 -12.42 -13.70
CA ALA A 53 2.11 -13.28 -12.76
C ALA A 53 2.38 -12.58 -11.42
N ALA A 54 2.72 -11.28 -11.43
CA ALA A 54 2.91 -10.51 -10.21
C ALA A 54 1.61 -10.35 -9.41
N MET A 55 0.49 -10.08 -10.08
CA MET A 55 -0.84 -9.95 -9.45
C MET A 55 -1.32 -11.26 -8.80
N LEU A 56 -0.92 -12.41 -9.34
CA LEU A 56 -1.22 -13.74 -8.79
C LEU A 56 -0.21 -14.21 -7.72
N GLY A 57 0.80 -13.40 -7.39
CA GLY A 57 1.84 -13.77 -6.42
C GLY A 57 2.91 -14.73 -6.96
N HIS A 58 2.94 -15.02 -8.28
CA HIS A 58 3.95 -15.85 -8.95
C HIS A 58 5.28 -15.09 -9.12
N SER A 59 5.86 -14.63 -8.00
CA SER A 59 6.96 -13.65 -7.98
C SER A 59 8.21 -14.08 -8.75
N ARG A 60 8.62 -15.36 -8.64
CA ARG A 60 9.80 -15.86 -9.37
C ARG A 60 9.62 -15.79 -10.89
N GLU A 61 8.43 -16.07 -11.38
CA GLU A 61 8.14 -16.00 -12.80
C GLU A 61 8.02 -14.57 -13.29
N ALA A 62 7.29 -13.71 -12.55
CA ALA A 62 7.19 -12.30 -12.88
C ALA A 62 8.57 -11.66 -13.06
N MET A 63 9.52 -11.96 -12.15
CA MET A 63 10.90 -11.47 -12.25
C MET A 63 11.62 -12.04 -13.46
N ARG A 64 11.60 -13.36 -13.67
CA ARG A 64 12.25 -14.01 -14.82
C ARG A 64 11.74 -13.46 -16.16
N VAL A 65 10.43 -13.29 -16.32
CA VAL A 65 9.82 -12.77 -17.55
C VAL A 65 10.13 -11.28 -17.71
N GLY A 66 10.05 -10.48 -16.64
CA GLY A 66 10.41 -9.06 -16.67
C GLY A 66 11.89 -8.82 -17.02
N GLU A 67 12.81 -9.65 -16.53
CA GLU A 67 14.22 -9.60 -16.91
C GLU A 67 14.43 -9.92 -18.40
N LEU A 68 13.68 -10.87 -18.95
CA LEU A 68 13.70 -11.16 -20.39
C LEU A 68 13.19 -9.96 -21.21
N VAL A 69 12.12 -9.31 -20.76
CA VAL A 69 11.60 -8.08 -21.37
C VAL A 69 12.69 -7.00 -21.37
N TYR A 70 13.33 -6.76 -20.22
CA TYR A 70 14.45 -5.82 -20.10
C TYR A 70 15.56 -6.12 -21.12
N VAL A 71 16.05 -7.36 -21.17
CA VAL A 71 17.13 -7.75 -22.09
C VAL A 71 16.74 -7.50 -23.55
N ARG A 72 15.50 -7.77 -23.94
CA ARG A 72 15.03 -7.50 -25.30
C ARG A 72 14.94 -6.00 -25.59
N LEU A 73 14.38 -5.22 -24.66
CA LEU A 73 14.24 -3.77 -24.79
C LEU A 73 15.58 -3.05 -24.89
N THR A 74 16.63 -3.49 -24.17
CA THR A 74 17.95 -2.83 -24.24
C THR A 74 18.53 -2.77 -25.66
N ARG A 75 18.09 -3.65 -26.57
CA ARG A 75 18.55 -3.69 -27.96
C ARG A 75 17.73 -2.82 -28.90
N THR A 76 16.51 -2.43 -28.50
CA THR A 76 15.53 -1.80 -29.39
C THR A 76 15.07 -0.43 -28.89
N ASP A 77 14.92 -0.26 -27.59
CA ASP A 77 14.44 0.96 -26.94
C ASP A 77 15.06 1.09 -25.52
N PRO A 78 16.17 1.85 -25.40
CA PRO A 78 16.84 2.10 -24.12
C PRO A 78 15.95 2.80 -23.08
N ASN A 79 15.00 3.64 -23.50
CA ASN A 79 14.10 4.35 -22.58
C ASN A 79 13.06 3.40 -21.99
N ALA A 80 12.47 2.53 -22.81
CA ALA A 80 11.59 1.47 -22.34
C ALA A 80 12.35 0.46 -21.46
N ALA A 81 13.59 0.12 -21.81
CA ALA A 81 14.45 -0.72 -20.99
C ALA A 81 14.73 -0.08 -19.61
N ALA A 82 14.99 1.23 -19.56
CA ALA A 82 15.12 1.95 -18.29
C ALA A 82 13.82 1.90 -17.48
N GLY A 83 12.68 2.05 -18.15
CA GLY A 83 11.35 1.90 -17.53
C GLY A 83 11.17 0.53 -16.87
N LYS A 84 11.54 -0.53 -17.59
CA LYS A 84 11.50 -1.90 -17.05
C LYS A 84 12.49 -2.11 -15.90
N ALA A 85 13.68 -1.53 -15.98
CA ALA A 85 14.67 -1.60 -14.90
C ALA A 85 14.19 -0.89 -13.62
N VAL A 86 13.51 0.26 -13.71
CA VAL A 86 12.89 0.93 -12.55
C VAL A 86 11.82 0.05 -11.90
N GLU A 87 10.98 -0.60 -12.70
CA GLU A 87 9.94 -1.51 -12.23
C GLU A 87 10.53 -2.73 -11.50
N LEU A 88 11.53 -3.39 -12.09
CA LEU A 88 12.25 -4.50 -11.46
C LEU A 88 12.96 -4.05 -10.18
N GLY A 89 13.61 -2.88 -10.20
CA GLY A 89 14.27 -2.31 -9.03
C GLY A 89 13.30 -2.14 -7.86
N SER A 90 12.16 -1.51 -8.11
CA SER A 90 11.08 -1.40 -7.13
C SER A 90 10.65 -2.75 -6.57
N ALA A 91 10.33 -3.69 -7.46
CA ALA A 91 9.79 -4.99 -7.08
C ALA A 91 10.75 -5.78 -6.17
N TRP A 92 12.06 -5.68 -6.40
CA TRP A 92 13.08 -6.30 -5.55
C TRP A 92 13.25 -5.57 -4.21
N LEU A 93 13.26 -4.23 -4.21
CA LEU A 93 13.42 -3.46 -2.97
C LEU A 93 12.24 -3.67 -2.01
N SER A 94 11.00 -3.65 -2.50
CA SER A 94 9.80 -3.91 -1.69
C SER A 94 9.74 -5.34 -1.13
N ARG A 95 10.55 -6.27 -1.66
CA ARG A 95 10.70 -7.65 -1.15
C ARG A 95 11.88 -7.82 -0.20
N GLY A 96 12.68 -6.77 0.03
CA GLY A 96 13.86 -6.80 0.90
C GLY A 96 15.16 -7.20 0.21
N GLU A 97 15.14 -7.51 -1.10
CA GLU A 97 16.32 -7.84 -1.89
C GLU A 97 17.06 -6.56 -2.31
N TRP A 98 17.58 -5.85 -1.30
CA TRP A 98 18.05 -4.47 -1.40
C TRP A 98 19.17 -4.28 -2.41
N ALA A 99 20.17 -5.18 -2.39
CA ALA A 99 21.32 -5.13 -3.28
C ALA A 99 20.93 -5.34 -4.75
N ILE A 100 20.01 -6.29 -5.01
CA ILE A 100 19.50 -6.57 -6.35
C ILE A 100 18.71 -5.36 -6.86
N GLY A 101 17.81 -4.83 -6.03
CA GLY A 101 17.03 -3.65 -6.35
C GLY A 101 17.87 -2.42 -6.72
N GLN A 102 18.88 -2.10 -5.91
CA GLN A 102 19.83 -1.02 -6.21
C GLN A 102 20.63 -1.26 -7.49
N SER A 103 20.96 -2.51 -7.82
CA SER A 103 21.64 -2.83 -9.08
C SER A 103 20.77 -2.47 -10.30
N TRP A 104 19.45 -2.67 -10.20
CA TRP A 104 18.49 -2.29 -11.25
C TRP A 104 18.33 -0.78 -11.38
N ILE A 105 18.28 -0.05 -10.26
CA ILE A 105 18.33 1.42 -10.25
C ILE A 105 19.56 1.93 -11.00
N ARG A 106 20.74 1.37 -10.70
CA ARG A 106 22.00 1.77 -11.36
C ARG A 106 21.96 1.50 -12.86
N ARG A 107 21.38 0.36 -13.29
CA ARG A 107 21.18 0.06 -14.71
C ARG A 107 20.24 1.06 -15.39
N ALA A 108 19.11 1.39 -14.76
CA ALA A 108 18.19 2.41 -15.27
C ALA A 108 18.87 3.78 -15.40
N ARG A 109 19.66 4.19 -14.39
CA ARG A 109 20.43 5.43 -14.42
C ARG A 109 21.46 5.45 -15.55
N GLY A 110 22.16 4.34 -15.78
CA GLY A 110 23.10 4.21 -16.90
C GLY A 110 22.42 4.35 -18.26
N LEU A 111 21.24 3.77 -18.44
CA LEU A 111 20.46 3.87 -19.69
C LEU A 111 19.91 5.28 -19.94
N LEU A 112 19.65 6.04 -18.88
CA LEU A 112 19.14 7.43 -18.95
C LEU A 112 20.23 8.49 -18.81
N ALA A 113 21.50 8.12 -18.86
CA ALA A 113 22.60 9.08 -18.73
C ALA A 113 22.56 10.10 -19.88
N GLY A 114 22.35 11.38 -19.54
CA GLY A 114 22.20 12.46 -20.53
C GLY A 114 20.87 12.47 -21.28
N ALA A 115 19.90 11.65 -20.87
CA ALA A 115 18.55 11.69 -21.45
C ALA A 115 17.81 12.97 -21.01
N PRO A 116 16.93 13.53 -21.86
CA PRO A 116 16.05 14.62 -21.46
C PRO A 116 15.08 14.17 -20.36
N GLU A 117 14.45 15.14 -19.70
CA GLU A 117 13.39 14.85 -18.73
C GLU A 117 12.31 13.96 -19.34
N SER A 118 12.00 12.87 -18.64
CA SER A 118 11.00 11.89 -19.05
C SER A 118 10.26 11.34 -17.83
N PRO A 119 9.03 10.82 -17.98
CA PRO A 119 8.32 10.18 -16.87
C PRO A 119 9.11 9.03 -16.22
N THR A 120 9.95 8.32 -16.99
CA THR A 120 10.83 7.28 -16.45
C THR A 120 11.94 7.87 -15.59
N LEU A 121 12.56 8.98 -16.01
CA LEU A 121 13.56 9.67 -15.20
C LEU A 121 12.97 10.18 -13.88
N VAL A 122 11.75 10.73 -13.90
CA VAL A 122 11.05 11.17 -12.68
C VAL A 122 10.84 10.01 -11.70
N ARG A 123 10.38 8.84 -12.18
CA ARG A 123 10.21 7.63 -11.36
C ARG A 123 11.54 7.09 -10.82
N LEU A 124 12.60 7.15 -11.63
CA LEU A 124 13.94 6.75 -11.20
C LEU A 124 14.44 7.65 -10.07
N THR A 125 14.38 8.97 -10.24
CA THR A 125 14.78 9.96 -9.22
C THR A 125 13.97 9.82 -7.94
N TYR A 126 12.67 9.54 -8.05
CA TYR A 126 11.82 9.21 -6.90
C TYR A 126 12.40 8.03 -6.13
N LEU A 127 12.65 6.91 -6.82
CA LEU A 127 13.10 5.67 -6.19
C LEU A 127 14.50 5.82 -5.57
N GLU A 128 15.39 6.57 -6.21
CA GLU A 128 16.73 6.87 -5.67
C GLU A 128 16.66 7.74 -4.42
N THR A 129 15.74 8.71 -4.37
CA THR A 129 15.53 9.54 -3.17
C THR A 129 15.05 8.69 -2.00
N VAL A 130 14.09 7.79 -2.23
CA VAL A 130 13.61 6.86 -1.20
C VAL A 130 14.73 5.93 -0.74
N VAL A 131 15.51 5.38 -1.67
CA VAL A 131 16.66 4.51 -1.33
C VAL A 131 17.71 5.26 -0.52
N ALA A 132 18.00 6.51 -0.84
CA ALA A 132 18.94 7.34 -0.10
C ALA A 132 18.48 7.55 1.35
N VAL A 133 17.24 8.03 1.55
CA VAL A 133 16.65 8.24 2.89
C VAL A 133 16.72 6.96 3.74
N LEU A 134 16.31 5.83 3.15
CA LEU A 134 16.31 4.55 3.86
C LEU A 134 17.71 3.99 4.13
N SER A 135 18.74 4.49 3.43
CA SER A 135 20.13 4.01 3.57
C SER A 135 20.90 4.68 4.71
N GLU A 136 20.43 5.82 5.24
CA GLU A 136 21.18 6.66 6.19
C GLU A 136 21.44 6.03 7.57
N ASP A 137 20.71 4.98 7.93
CA ASP A 137 20.85 4.31 9.24
C ASP A 137 20.75 2.77 9.08
N VAL A 138 21.58 2.05 9.84
CA VAL A 138 21.69 0.59 9.82
C VAL A 138 20.50 -0.06 10.51
N ASP A 139 19.93 0.58 11.53
CA ASP A 139 18.74 0.09 12.24
C ASP A 139 17.49 0.19 11.36
N LEU A 140 17.49 1.08 10.36
CA LEU A 140 16.46 1.18 9.33
C LEU A 140 16.45 0.00 8.35
N ALA A 141 17.49 -0.84 8.30
CA ALA A 141 17.58 -1.94 7.35
C ALA A 141 16.37 -2.89 7.42
N ALA A 142 15.84 -3.11 8.62
CA ALA A 142 14.67 -3.96 8.85
C ALA A 142 13.33 -3.31 8.44
N GLU A 143 13.31 -2.02 8.09
CA GLU A 143 12.10 -1.22 7.82
C GLU A 143 11.94 -0.87 6.35
N ARG A 144 13.03 -0.97 5.57
CA ARG A 144 13.10 -0.52 4.17
C ARG A 144 12.02 -1.13 3.29
N SER A 145 11.80 -2.44 3.40
CA SER A 145 10.79 -3.14 2.59
C SER A 145 9.37 -2.69 2.95
N ALA A 146 9.08 -2.51 4.24
CA ALA A 146 7.78 -2.05 4.72
C ALA A 146 7.47 -0.61 4.24
N VAL A 147 8.45 0.29 4.36
CA VAL A 147 8.31 1.67 3.85
C VAL A 147 8.05 1.67 2.34
N LEU A 148 8.83 0.90 1.58
CA LEU A 148 8.66 0.81 0.13
C LEU A 148 7.36 0.14 -0.32
N GLN A 149 6.79 -0.76 0.47
CA GLN A 149 5.47 -1.33 0.18
C GLN A 149 4.36 -0.32 0.38
N GLN A 150 4.50 0.58 1.36
CA GLN A 150 3.54 1.65 1.63
C GLN A 150 3.65 2.78 0.60
N MET A 151 4.85 3.04 0.09
CA MET A 151 5.09 4.04 -0.94
C MET A 151 4.67 3.53 -2.32
N SER A 152 3.54 4.02 -2.83
CA SER A 152 3.16 3.80 -4.23
C SER A 152 4.09 4.59 -5.15
N LEU A 153 4.83 3.90 -6.03
CA LEU A 153 5.68 4.55 -7.04
C LEU A 153 4.91 5.31 -8.14
N ALA A 154 3.57 5.29 -8.10
CA ALA A 154 2.72 5.79 -9.17
C ALA A 154 2.22 7.24 -8.97
N ARG A 155 2.68 8.01 -7.96
CA ARG A 155 2.19 9.40 -7.77
C ARG A 155 3.29 10.45 -7.50
N LYS A 156 3.16 11.53 -8.29
CA LYS A 156 3.79 12.87 -8.35
C LYS A 156 4.78 13.25 -7.23
N SER A 157 5.99 13.63 -7.62
CA SER A 157 7.03 14.18 -6.74
C SER A 157 7.03 15.70 -6.73
N THR A 158 6.78 16.29 -5.56
CA THR A 158 7.50 17.51 -5.10
C THR A 158 8.00 17.44 -3.64
N ALA A 159 7.79 16.34 -2.88
CA ALA A 159 8.32 16.17 -1.51
C ALA A 159 8.65 14.70 -1.13
N VAL A 160 9.36 13.97 -1.99
CA VAL A 160 9.58 12.51 -1.87
C VAL A 160 10.33 12.10 -0.61
N ALA A 161 11.36 12.86 -0.22
CA ALA A 161 12.15 12.54 0.97
C ALA A 161 11.31 12.69 2.26
N GLY A 162 10.51 13.77 2.36
CA GLY A 162 9.63 13.98 3.50
C GLY A 162 8.57 12.89 3.62
N GLU A 163 8.00 12.44 2.50
CA GLU A 163 7.06 11.32 2.47
C GLU A 163 7.73 9.99 2.90
N ALA A 164 8.97 9.73 2.47
CA ALA A 164 9.71 8.55 2.91
C ALA A 164 9.91 8.54 4.44
N TYR A 165 10.28 9.68 5.01
CA TYR A 165 10.40 9.85 6.46
C TYR A 165 9.05 9.72 7.19
N TYR A 166 7.96 10.22 6.62
CA TYR A 166 6.62 10.04 7.18
C TYR A 166 6.22 8.55 7.24
N GLN A 167 6.40 7.82 6.14
CA GLN A 167 6.09 6.38 6.11
C GLN A 167 6.99 5.58 7.05
N LEU A 168 8.25 5.98 7.19
CA LEU A 168 9.14 5.40 8.19
C LEU A 168 8.62 5.61 9.62
N GLY A 169 8.17 6.82 9.95
CA GLY A 169 7.53 7.12 11.23
C GLY A 169 6.30 6.26 11.48
N GLU A 170 5.47 6.04 10.46
CA GLU A 170 4.29 5.16 10.53
C GLU A 170 4.65 3.70 10.80
N VAL A 171 5.70 3.18 10.16
CA VAL A 171 6.20 1.81 10.41
C VAL A 171 6.68 1.67 11.85
N ARG A 172 7.49 2.62 12.34
CA ARG A 172 8.02 2.62 13.71
C ARG A 172 6.94 2.77 14.76
N ARG A 173 5.97 3.66 14.54
CA ARG A 173 4.79 3.83 15.40
C ARG A 173 4.03 2.50 15.57
N ARG A 174 3.78 1.77 14.48
CA ARG A 174 3.08 0.47 14.52
C ARG A 174 3.87 -0.63 15.21
N ARG A 175 5.20 -0.50 15.26
CA ARG A 175 6.09 -1.40 16.02
C ARG A 175 6.22 -1.02 17.50
N GLY A 176 5.76 0.16 17.89
CA GLY A 176 5.93 0.71 19.23
C GLY A 176 7.29 1.38 19.48
N ASP A 177 8.08 1.63 18.43
CA ASP A 177 9.30 2.43 18.52
C ASP A 177 8.94 3.92 18.55
N VAL A 178 8.64 4.42 19.75
CA VAL A 178 8.16 5.78 19.99
C VAL A 178 9.22 6.81 19.59
N ASP A 179 10.45 6.66 20.08
CA ASP A 179 11.54 7.62 19.85
C ASP A 179 11.91 7.67 18.37
N GLY A 180 12.04 6.50 17.74
CA GLY A 180 12.33 6.41 16.31
C GLY A 180 11.22 6.96 15.43
N ALA A 181 9.94 6.84 15.85
CA ALA A 181 8.82 7.41 15.12
C ALA A 181 8.82 8.95 15.19
N PHE A 182 9.02 9.55 16.37
CA PHE A 182 9.13 11.00 16.50
C PHE A 182 10.32 11.57 15.71
N ALA A 183 11.48 10.90 15.75
CA ALA A 183 12.64 11.32 14.97
C ALA A 183 12.35 11.33 13.46
N ALA A 184 11.65 10.31 12.96
CA ALA A 184 11.27 10.24 11.56
C ALA A 184 10.22 11.31 11.19
N TYR A 185 9.22 11.55 12.03
CA TYR A 185 8.24 12.61 11.84
C TYR A 185 8.86 14.01 11.85
N ALA A 186 9.84 14.27 12.73
CA ALA A 186 10.58 15.52 12.74
C ALA A 186 11.30 15.75 11.40
N ARG A 187 11.96 14.72 10.84
CA ARG A 187 12.59 14.83 9.51
C ARG A 187 11.57 15.05 8.39
N ALA A 188 10.41 14.41 8.45
CA ALA A 188 9.33 14.66 7.49
C ALA A 188 8.87 16.12 7.54
N HIS A 189 8.69 16.65 8.75
CA HIS A 189 8.32 18.05 9.00
C HIS A 189 9.36 19.04 8.48
N ASP A 190 10.65 18.81 8.77
CA ASP A 190 11.77 19.63 8.28
C ASP A 190 11.82 19.69 6.75
N LEU A 191 11.31 18.64 6.08
CA LEU A 191 11.20 18.54 4.62
C LEU A 191 9.85 19.04 4.08
N GLY A 192 9.04 19.69 4.92
CA GLY A 192 7.77 20.31 4.54
C GLY A 192 6.58 19.35 4.43
N VAL A 193 6.71 18.11 4.91
CA VAL A 193 5.62 17.13 4.94
C VAL A 193 5.02 17.08 6.34
N ALA A 194 3.74 17.40 6.47
CA ALA A 194 3.03 17.33 7.73
C ALA A 194 2.95 15.86 8.23
N PRO A 195 3.45 15.53 9.42
CA PRO A 195 3.50 14.16 9.94
C PRO A 195 2.16 13.66 10.52
N GLN A 196 1.04 14.22 10.07
CA GLN A 196 -0.30 13.94 10.59
C GLN A 196 -1.01 12.91 9.71
N PRO A 197 -1.82 11.98 10.27
CA PRO A 197 -2.23 11.89 11.68
C PRO A 197 -1.27 11.07 12.56
N GLY A 198 -0.17 10.57 12.01
CA GLY A 198 0.73 9.63 12.68
C GLY A 198 1.32 10.16 13.99
N GLU A 199 1.74 11.42 13.98
CA GLU A 199 2.29 12.07 15.19
C GLU A 199 1.22 12.26 16.28
N ALA A 200 0.02 12.73 15.91
CA ALA A 200 -1.09 12.85 16.85
C ALA A 200 -1.52 11.49 17.44
N LEU A 201 -1.56 10.44 16.61
CA LEU A 201 -1.85 9.08 17.09
C LEU A 201 -0.79 8.58 18.08
N LEU A 202 0.48 8.93 17.86
CA LEU A 202 1.57 8.58 18.77
C LEU A 202 1.44 9.34 20.10
N ARG A 203 1.14 10.65 20.08
CA ARG A 203 0.86 11.44 21.30
C ARG A 203 -0.33 10.88 22.09
N CYS A 204 -1.40 10.52 21.39
CA CYS A 204 -2.60 9.93 21.98
C CYS A 204 -2.27 8.60 22.70
N ALA A 205 -1.45 7.74 22.08
CA ALA A 205 -0.99 6.49 22.71
C ALA A 205 -0.14 6.71 23.96
N LEU A 206 0.51 7.87 24.10
CA LEU A 206 1.25 8.29 25.28
C LEU A 206 0.37 8.97 26.35
N GLY A 207 -0.94 9.09 26.11
CA GLY A 207 -1.91 9.69 27.02
C GLY A 207 -2.18 11.18 26.81
N ASP A 208 -1.49 11.82 25.86
CA ASP A 208 -1.68 13.23 25.52
C ASP A 208 -2.78 13.40 24.46
N VAL A 209 -4.01 13.02 24.86
CA VAL A 209 -5.18 12.98 23.97
C VAL A 209 -5.61 14.38 23.52
N ASP A 210 -5.55 15.38 24.40
CA ASP A 210 -6.01 16.73 24.09
C ASP A 210 -5.14 17.40 23.02
N THR A 211 -3.81 17.25 23.13
CA THR A 211 -2.87 17.76 22.11
C THR A 211 -3.06 17.02 20.79
N ALA A 212 -3.16 15.69 20.83
CA ALA A 212 -3.42 14.88 19.64
C ALA A 212 -4.71 15.32 18.92
N ARG A 213 -5.78 15.58 19.68
CA ARG A 213 -7.07 16.05 19.17
C ARG A 213 -6.95 17.43 18.52
N ALA A 214 -6.24 18.36 19.14
CA ALA A 214 -6.04 19.70 18.59
C ALA A 214 -5.25 19.65 17.27
N GLU A 215 -4.20 18.84 17.21
CA GLU A 215 -3.35 18.71 16.03
C GLU A 215 -4.05 18.04 14.85
N VAL A 216 -4.75 16.92 15.08
CA VAL A 216 -5.47 16.23 14.01
C VAL A 216 -6.58 17.11 13.45
N ARG A 217 -7.23 17.91 14.31
CA ARG A 217 -8.26 18.88 13.88
C ARG A 217 -7.67 19.97 13.00
N ALA A 218 -6.57 20.59 13.43
CA ALA A 218 -5.86 21.59 12.63
C ALA A 218 -5.40 21.01 11.28
N ALA A 219 -4.95 19.76 11.27
CA ALA A 219 -4.56 19.06 10.04
C ALA A 219 -5.76 18.82 9.11
N ILE A 220 -6.92 18.41 9.64
CA ILE A 220 -8.16 18.25 8.86
C ILE A 220 -8.60 19.58 8.25
N GLU A 221 -8.56 20.68 9.01
CA GLU A 221 -8.95 22.01 8.55
C GLU A 221 -8.06 22.51 7.39
N ALA A 222 -6.78 22.15 7.39
CA ALA A 222 -5.82 22.54 6.36
C ALA A 222 -5.70 21.53 5.19
N ALA A 223 -6.39 20.39 5.25
CA ALA A 223 -6.18 19.29 4.33
C ALA A 223 -6.90 19.44 2.98
N ASP A 224 -6.23 18.98 1.92
CA ASP A 224 -6.88 18.72 0.64
C ASP A 224 -7.78 17.47 0.72
N ARG A 225 -8.74 17.38 -0.21
CA ARG A 225 -9.67 16.22 -0.30
C ARG A 225 -8.99 14.86 -0.37
N ALA A 226 -7.76 14.80 -0.89
CA ALA A 226 -7.02 13.55 -1.01
C ALA A 226 -6.50 13.02 0.34
N ASP A 227 -6.26 13.90 1.31
CA ASP A 227 -5.70 13.55 2.62
C ASP A 227 -6.78 13.36 3.70
N LEU A 228 -7.96 13.94 3.50
CA LEU A 228 -9.08 13.85 4.43
C LEU A 228 -9.39 12.43 4.88
N PRO A 229 -9.51 11.40 4.02
CA PRO A 229 -9.84 10.06 4.48
C PRO A 229 -8.80 9.47 5.45
N ARG A 230 -7.53 9.82 5.30
CA ARG A 230 -6.45 9.34 6.18
C ARG A 230 -6.49 10.06 7.52
N LEU A 231 -6.67 11.38 7.50
CA LEU A 231 -6.76 12.20 8.71
C LEU A 231 -8.00 11.89 9.54
N LEU A 232 -9.16 11.74 8.89
CA LEU A 232 -10.43 11.40 9.55
C LEU A 232 -10.36 10.05 10.26
N ARG A 233 -9.71 9.03 9.67
CA ARG A 233 -9.46 7.75 10.35
C ARG A 233 -8.66 7.94 11.64
N GLY A 234 -7.61 8.76 11.59
CA GLY A 234 -6.82 9.09 12.77
C GLY A 234 -7.64 9.83 13.83
N ALA A 235 -8.49 10.78 13.41
CA ALA A 235 -9.35 11.54 14.31
C ALA A 235 -10.39 10.65 15.02
N VAL A 236 -11.01 9.68 14.32
CA VAL A 236 -11.89 8.68 14.94
C VAL A 236 -11.14 7.89 16.02
N GLN A 237 -9.92 7.43 15.72
CA GLN A 237 -9.10 6.68 16.67
C GLN A 237 -8.74 7.51 17.92
N ILE A 238 -8.36 8.78 17.74
CA ILE A 238 -8.03 9.70 18.83
C ILE A 238 -9.26 9.98 19.70
N ALA A 239 -10.42 10.22 19.09
CA ALA A 239 -11.68 10.44 19.79
C ALA A 239 -12.11 9.21 20.61
N LEU A 240 -12.01 8.01 20.05
CA LEU A 240 -12.28 6.76 20.76
C LEU A 240 -11.35 6.56 21.95
N ALA A 241 -10.05 6.81 21.79
CA ALA A 241 -9.08 6.71 22.88
C ALA A 241 -9.33 7.74 24.00
N GLY A 242 -9.86 8.92 23.65
CA GLY A 242 -10.32 9.93 24.60
C GLY A 242 -11.68 9.67 25.23
N GLY A 243 -12.40 8.61 24.82
CA GLY A 243 -13.76 8.31 25.28
C GLY A 243 -14.84 9.26 24.75
N ASP A 244 -14.54 10.09 23.75
CA ASP A 244 -15.49 11.04 23.15
C ASP A 244 -16.22 10.39 21.97
N LEU A 245 -17.25 9.62 22.30
CA LEU A 245 -18.00 8.81 21.33
C LEU A 245 -18.78 9.66 20.33
N ASP A 246 -19.25 10.85 20.73
CA ASP A 246 -19.97 11.78 19.86
C ASP A 246 -19.01 12.39 18.82
N GLU A 247 -17.76 12.71 19.23
CA GLU A 247 -16.72 13.14 18.30
C GLU A 247 -16.26 12.03 17.37
N ALA A 248 -16.14 10.79 17.87
CA ALA A 248 -15.81 9.64 17.05
C ALA A 248 -16.87 9.36 15.96
N ASP A 249 -18.15 9.41 16.33
CA ASP A 249 -19.27 9.19 15.40
C ASP A 249 -19.34 10.29 14.33
N ARG A 250 -19.11 11.55 14.71
CA ARG A 250 -19.05 12.68 13.77
C ARG A 250 -17.97 12.51 12.72
N TYR A 251 -16.73 12.21 13.13
CA TYR A 251 -15.62 12.01 12.20
C TYR A 251 -15.83 10.77 11.32
N LEU A 252 -16.47 9.72 11.83
CA LEU A 252 -16.86 8.56 11.04
C LEU A 252 -17.91 8.94 9.97
N GLY A 253 -18.92 9.73 10.33
CA GLY A 253 -19.90 10.25 9.37
C GLY A 253 -19.27 11.14 8.30
N GLU A 254 -18.31 11.99 8.67
CA GLU A 254 -17.53 12.78 7.71
C GLU A 254 -16.71 11.88 6.77
N LEU A 255 -16.07 10.83 7.29
CA LEU A 255 -15.33 9.84 6.50
C LEU A 255 -16.22 9.14 5.47
N GLU A 256 -17.42 8.74 5.89
CA GLU A 256 -18.42 8.13 5.00
C GLU A 256 -18.91 9.12 3.93
N SER A 257 -19.06 10.40 4.29
CA SER A 257 -19.49 11.46 3.36
C SER A 257 -18.49 11.73 2.23
N VAL A 258 -17.19 11.52 2.48
CA VAL A 258 -16.13 11.61 1.46
C VAL A 258 -15.94 10.30 0.68
N GLY A 259 -16.88 9.35 0.82
CA GLY A 259 -16.91 8.08 0.09
C GLY A 259 -15.93 7.03 0.61
N ALA A 260 -15.35 7.24 1.79
CA ALA A 260 -14.46 6.28 2.42
C ALA A 260 -15.24 5.46 3.45
N VAL A 261 -15.28 4.14 3.25
CA VAL A 261 -15.92 3.21 4.19
C VAL A 261 -14.84 2.52 5.01
N ASP A 262 -15.01 2.48 6.33
CA ASP A 262 -14.13 1.78 7.27
C ASP A 262 -14.96 0.99 8.27
N ASP A 263 -15.34 -0.23 7.89
CA ASP A 263 -16.20 -1.10 8.70
C ASP A 263 -15.59 -1.44 10.06
N LEU A 264 -14.25 -1.46 10.16
CA LEU A 264 -13.58 -1.73 11.44
C LEU A 264 -13.75 -0.56 12.41
N LEU A 265 -13.51 0.68 11.95
CA LEU A 265 -13.76 1.87 12.77
C LEU A 265 -15.25 2.02 13.10
N ARG A 266 -16.15 1.73 12.16
CA ARG A 266 -17.59 1.72 12.41
C ARG A 266 -17.98 0.73 13.50
N GLY A 267 -17.42 -0.48 13.45
CA GLY A 267 -17.62 -1.47 14.49
C GLY A 267 -17.12 -1.01 15.87
N ALA A 268 -15.97 -0.33 15.92
CA ALA A 268 -15.39 0.20 17.15
C ALA A 268 -16.24 1.34 17.76
N VAL A 269 -16.75 2.26 16.94
CA VAL A 269 -17.67 3.33 17.38
C VAL A 269 -18.96 2.74 17.94
N LEU A 270 -19.60 1.81 17.21
CA LEU A 270 -20.80 1.12 17.68
C LEU A 270 -20.59 0.36 18.99
N LEU A 271 -19.41 -0.25 19.15
CA LEU A 271 -19.03 -0.93 20.39
C LEU A 271 -18.93 0.07 21.56
N GLY A 272 -18.27 1.20 21.36
CA GLY A 272 -18.16 2.26 22.37
C GLY A 272 -19.52 2.82 22.80
N GLN A 273 -20.44 3.00 21.84
CA GLN A 273 -21.82 3.45 22.08
C GLN A 273 -22.70 2.39 22.77
N GLY A 274 -22.23 1.15 22.93
CA GLY A 274 -23.01 0.06 23.52
C GLY A 274 -23.96 -0.63 22.53
N HIS A 275 -23.88 -0.35 21.23
CA HIS A 275 -24.63 -1.00 20.16
C HIS A 275 -24.04 -2.38 19.81
N TYR A 276 -23.88 -3.25 20.82
CA TYR A 276 -23.09 -4.47 20.75
C TYR A 276 -23.51 -5.45 19.64
N ARG A 277 -24.82 -5.57 19.36
CA ARG A 277 -25.33 -6.47 18.32
C ARG A 277 -24.93 -5.99 16.92
N GLU A 278 -25.04 -4.69 16.68
CA GLU A 278 -24.70 -4.06 15.40
C GLU A 278 -23.18 -4.06 15.20
N ALA A 279 -22.42 -3.71 16.25
CA ALA A 279 -20.96 -3.78 16.26
C ALA A 279 -20.46 -5.18 15.84
N LEU A 280 -21.01 -6.24 16.43
CA LEU A 280 -20.62 -7.62 16.10
C LEU A 280 -20.91 -7.97 14.63
N ALA A 281 -22.05 -7.55 14.09
CA ALA A 281 -22.43 -7.83 12.71
C ALA A 281 -21.49 -7.16 11.71
N VAL A 282 -21.16 -5.88 11.94
CA VAL A 282 -20.26 -5.09 11.10
C VAL A 282 -18.84 -5.66 11.15
N LEU A 283 -18.30 -5.93 12.35
CA LEU A 283 -16.95 -6.48 12.50
C LEU A 283 -16.80 -7.85 11.82
N GLN A 284 -17.81 -8.73 11.92
CA GLN A 284 -17.81 -10.02 11.22
C GLN A 284 -17.85 -9.88 9.70
N ALA A 285 -18.63 -8.92 9.19
CA ALA A 285 -18.68 -8.64 7.76
C ALA A 285 -17.33 -8.11 7.26
N ALA A 286 -16.70 -7.20 8.02
CA ALA A 286 -15.39 -6.66 7.72
C ALA A 286 -14.33 -7.77 7.59
N LEU A 287 -14.21 -8.65 8.60
CA LEU A 287 -13.26 -9.77 8.61
C LEU A 287 -13.44 -10.71 7.41
N ARG A 288 -14.69 -11.04 7.05
CA ARG A 288 -14.98 -11.91 5.90
C ARG A 288 -14.53 -11.30 4.57
N ARG A 289 -14.60 -9.97 4.42
CA ARG A 289 -14.20 -9.27 3.18
C ARG A 289 -12.70 -9.05 3.09
N SER A 290 -12.05 -8.76 4.21
CA SER A 290 -10.64 -8.33 4.22
C SER A 290 -9.66 -9.47 4.45
N GLY A 291 -10.09 -10.63 4.97
CA GLY A 291 -9.18 -11.68 5.43
C GLY A 291 -8.26 -11.21 6.57
N TYR A 292 -8.63 -10.11 7.23
CA TYR A 292 -7.82 -9.42 8.23
C TYR A 292 -7.77 -10.21 9.55
N GLU A 293 -6.58 -10.46 10.08
CA GLU A 293 -6.36 -11.17 11.34
C GLU A 293 -5.78 -10.24 12.42
N GLY A 294 -6.41 -9.09 12.65
CA GLY A 294 -5.99 -8.17 13.72
C GLY A 294 -6.49 -8.61 15.10
N ALA A 295 -5.59 -8.73 16.09
CA ALA A 295 -5.93 -9.12 17.46
C ALA A 295 -6.96 -8.18 18.11
N GLU A 296 -6.88 -6.88 17.83
CA GLU A 296 -7.80 -5.83 18.32
C GLU A 296 -9.26 -6.10 17.93
N VAL A 297 -9.50 -6.59 16.71
CA VAL A 297 -10.86 -6.86 16.21
C VAL A 297 -11.49 -8.03 16.97
N TYR A 298 -10.70 -9.05 17.29
CA TYR A 298 -11.18 -10.17 18.11
C TYR A 298 -11.47 -9.75 19.55
N GLU A 299 -10.68 -8.84 20.11
CA GLU A 299 -10.91 -8.26 21.43
C GLU A 299 -12.20 -7.44 21.47
N TRP A 300 -12.43 -6.58 20.47
CA TRP A 300 -13.68 -5.83 20.30
C TRP A 300 -14.90 -6.75 20.16
N MET A 301 -14.79 -7.82 19.37
CA MET A 301 -15.87 -8.81 19.25
C MET A 301 -16.13 -9.54 20.58
N ALA A 302 -15.09 -9.84 21.35
CA ALA A 302 -15.24 -10.44 22.68
C ALA A 302 -15.93 -9.45 23.65
N GLN A 303 -15.58 -8.18 23.60
CA GLN A 303 -16.23 -7.12 24.39
C GLN A 303 -17.70 -6.97 24.01
N ALA A 304 -18.03 -6.95 22.71
CA ALA A 304 -19.41 -6.90 22.23
C ALA A 304 -20.24 -8.09 22.76
N ARG A 305 -19.68 -9.31 22.71
CA ARG A 305 -20.35 -10.52 23.23
C ARG A 305 -20.59 -10.45 24.74
N ARG A 306 -19.62 -9.94 25.51
CA ARG A 306 -19.77 -9.73 26.95
C ARG A 306 -20.91 -8.73 27.24
N GLY A 307 -20.94 -7.60 26.53
CA GLY A 307 -22.00 -6.59 26.66
C GLY A 307 -23.41 -7.11 26.37
N LEU A 308 -23.55 -8.04 25.40
CA LEU A 308 -24.82 -8.73 25.13
C LEU A 308 -25.25 -9.68 26.26
N GLY A 309 -24.30 -10.36 26.90
CA GLY A 309 -24.56 -11.29 28.01
C GLY A 309 -24.96 -10.59 29.31
N THR A 310 -24.43 -9.40 29.57
CA THR A 310 -24.81 -8.57 30.72
C THR A 310 -26.19 -7.92 30.52
N ALA A 311 -26.52 -7.51 29.29
CA ALA A 311 -27.83 -6.92 28.97
C ALA A 311 -28.99 -7.94 28.99
N SER A 312 -28.70 -9.23 28.80
CA SER A 312 -29.69 -10.31 28.84
C SER A 312 -29.89 -10.89 30.25
N SER A 313 -28.91 -10.75 31.15
CA SER A 313 -28.97 -11.28 32.53
C SER A 313 -29.58 -10.30 33.55
N GLY A 314 -29.90 -9.07 33.12
CA GLY A 314 -30.51 -8.02 33.95
C GLY A 314 -32.01 -7.78 33.71
N ARG A 315 -32.70 -8.71 33.04
CA ARG A 315 -34.17 -8.74 32.89
C ARG A 315 -34.74 -9.92 33.65
#